data_AF-K2EYP4-F1
#
_entry.id   AF-K2EYP4-F1
#
_cell.length_a   1.000
_cell.length_b   1.000
_cell.length_c   1.000
_cell.angle_alpha   90.00
_cell.angle_beta   90.00
_cell.angle_gamma   90.00
#
_symmetry.space_group_name_H-M   'P 1'
#
loop_
_entity.id
_entity.type
_entity.pdbx_description
1 polymer ?
#
loop_
_entity_poly.entity_id
_entity_poly.type
_entity_poly.pdbx_seq_one_letter_code
_entity_poly.pdbx_strand_id
1 'polypeptide(L)'
;TLVVQPWDKSIIKEIEKALSSSALGFNPSVDGQIIRIVIPAPTEERREELVRLLNQKLEVAKITMKNIREELLKDLKEKKNQSKISEDDYFLAQKEIQKLVDEYHRMIDEKGEDKEKNIRMI
;
A
#
# COMPACT_ATOMS: atom_id res chain seq x y z
N THR A 1 -18.89 -11.58 4.92
CA THR A 1 -19.59 -11.49 3.63
C THR A 1 -19.61 -10.07 3.16
N LEU A 2 -19.14 -9.81 1.93
CA LEU A 2 -19.16 -8.48 1.34
C LEU A 2 -20.44 -8.33 0.50
N VAL A 3 -21.03 -7.14 0.54
CA VAL A 3 -22.27 -6.83 -0.19
C VAL A 3 -21.99 -5.63 -1.10
N VAL A 4 -22.25 -5.80 -2.39
CA VAL A 4 -22.08 -4.78 -3.42
C VAL A 4 -23.44 -4.49 -4.03
N GLN A 5 -23.88 -3.23 -3.96
CA GLN A 5 -25.14 -2.79 -4.55
C GLN A 5 -24.85 -1.68 -5.56
N PRO A 6 -24.90 -1.97 -6.87
CA PRO A 6 -24.69 -0.94 -7.88
C PRO A 6 -25.91 -0.02 -7.97
N TRP A 7 -25.65 1.26 -8.25
CA TRP A 7 -26.72 2.24 -8.48
C TRP A 7 -27.51 1.95 -9.75
N ASP A 8 -26.80 1.55 -10.81
CA ASP A 8 -27.42 1.02 -12.03
C ASP A 8 -27.52 -0.52 -11.93
N LYS A 9 -28.70 -1.06 -12.16
CA LYS A 9 -28.96 -2.50 -12.09
C LYS A 9 -28.57 -3.21 -13.39
N SER A 10 -28.42 -2.47 -14.49
CA SER A 10 -28.05 -3.03 -15.79
C SER A 10 -26.65 -3.66 -15.78
N ILE A 11 -25.75 -3.10 -14.97
CA ILE A 11 -24.33 -3.51 -14.88
C ILE A 11 -24.08 -4.70 -13.93
N ILE A 12 -25.11 -5.24 -13.26
CA ILE A 12 -24.97 -6.35 -12.31
C ILE A 12 -24.26 -7.55 -12.95
N LYS A 13 -24.63 -7.90 -14.19
CA LYS A 13 -24.03 -9.03 -14.93
C LYS A 13 -22.56 -8.77 -15.30
N GLU A 14 -22.20 -7.52 -15.59
CA GLU A 14 -20.82 -7.16 -15.91
C GLU A 14 -19.95 -7.21 -14.66
N ILE A 15 -20.46 -6.71 -13.53
CA ILE A 15 -19.78 -6.77 -12.24
C ILE A 15 -19.61 -8.23 -11.79
N GLU A 16 -20.65 -9.06 -11.90
CA GLU A 16 -20.56 -10.51 -11.60
C GLU A 16 -19.49 -11.18 -12.44
N LYS A 17 -19.47 -10.94 -13.76
CA LYS A 17 -18.48 -11.53 -14.66
C LYS A 17 -17.07 -11.07 -14.32
N ALA A 18 -16.87 -9.77 -14.06
CA ALA A 18 -15.57 -9.21 -13.70
C ALA A 18 -15.03 -9.82 -12.40
N LEU A 19 -15.90 -9.96 -11.38
CA LEU A 19 -15.56 -10.59 -10.10
C LEU A 19 -15.19 -12.07 -10.26
N SER A 20 -15.97 -12.83 -11.02
CA SER A 20 -15.70 -14.25 -11.30
C SER A 20 -14.42 -14.45 -12.12
N SER A 21 -14.10 -13.53 -13.03
CA SER A 21 -12.85 -13.57 -13.81
C SER A 21 -11.63 -13.01 -13.07
N SER A 22 -11.84 -12.36 -11.92
CA SER A 22 -10.74 -11.73 -11.18
C SER A 22 -9.83 -12.80 -10.58
N ALA A 23 -8.55 -12.48 -10.46
CA ALA A 23 -7.56 -13.33 -9.81
C ALA A 23 -7.81 -13.55 -8.28
N LEU A 24 -8.92 -13.02 -7.77
CA LEU A 24 -9.32 -13.14 -6.36
C LEU A 24 -10.07 -14.45 -6.07
N GLY A 25 -10.53 -15.18 -7.09
CA GLY A 25 -11.14 -16.50 -6.92
C GLY A 25 -12.45 -16.51 -6.14
N PHE A 26 -13.15 -15.37 -6.10
CA PHE A 26 -14.42 -15.25 -5.40
C PHE A 26 -15.59 -15.73 -6.27
N ASN A 27 -16.54 -16.40 -5.64
CA ASN A 27 -17.81 -16.80 -6.25
C ASN A 27 -18.90 -15.80 -5.82
N PRO A 28 -19.17 -14.73 -6.60
CA PRO A 28 -20.26 -13.82 -6.32
C PRO A 28 -21.61 -14.52 -6.48
N SER A 29 -22.57 -14.20 -5.62
CA SER A 29 -23.95 -14.64 -5.70
C SER A 29 -24.84 -13.42 -5.88
N VAL A 30 -25.65 -13.41 -6.95
CA VAL A 30 -26.58 -12.32 -7.23
C VAL A 30 -27.92 -12.60 -6.56
N ASP A 31 -28.36 -11.70 -5.69
CA ASP A 31 -29.65 -11.73 -5.01
C ASP A 31 -30.46 -10.48 -5.42
N GLY A 32 -31.16 -10.61 -6.54
CA GLY A 32 -31.94 -9.53 -7.14
C GLY A 32 -31.09 -8.34 -7.58
N GLN A 33 -30.99 -7.33 -6.72
CA GLN A 33 -30.29 -6.05 -7.00
C GLN A 33 -28.94 -5.95 -6.29
N ILE A 34 -28.53 -7.00 -5.60
CA ILE A 34 -27.38 -7.01 -4.71
C ILE A 34 -26.46 -8.17 -5.12
N ILE A 35 -25.15 -7.92 -5.14
CA ILE A 35 -24.12 -8.92 -5.37
C ILE A 35 -23.47 -9.24 -4.02
N ARG A 36 -23.57 -10.49 -3.59
CA ARG A 36 -23.02 -10.99 -2.33
C ARG A 36 -21.76 -11.80 -2.60
N ILE A 37 -20.66 -11.43 -1.95
CA ILE A 37 -19.39 -12.16 -2.04
C ILE A 37 -19.12 -12.84 -0.71
N VAL A 38 -19.09 -14.17 -0.75
CA VAL A 38 -18.65 -14.98 0.40
C VAL A 38 -17.13 -15.05 0.36
N ILE A 39 -16.50 -14.42 1.33
CA ILE A 39 -15.04 -14.47 1.52
C ILE A 39 -14.81 -15.53 2.61
N PRO A 40 -14.39 -16.75 2.25
CA PRO A 40 -14.00 -17.74 3.24
C PRO A 40 -12.74 -17.25 3.98
N ALA A 41 -12.55 -17.73 5.20
CA ALA A 41 -11.27 -17.53 5.89
C ALA A 41 -10.14 -18.13 5.03
N PRO A 42 -8.98 -17.45 4.90
CA PRO A 42 -7.88 -17.97 4.10
C PRO A 42 -7.37 -19.29 4.69
N THR A 43 -6.83 -20.15 3.85
CA THR A 43 -6.03 -21.30 4.30
C THR A 43 -4.68 -20.82 4.82
N GLU A 44 -3.97 -21.68 5.55
CA GLU A 44 -2.63 -21.35 6.05
C GLU A 44 -1.64 -21.04 4.92
N GLU A 45 -1.69 -21.82 3.84
CA GLU A 45 -0.91 -21.56 2.63
C GLU A 45 -1.21 -20.18 2.03
N ARG A 46 -2.50 -19.79 1.98
CA ARG A 46 -2.89 -18.47 1.48
C ARG A 46 -2.45 -17.35 2.42
N ARG A 47 -2.44 -17.57 3.74
CA ARG A 47 -1.89 -16.61 4.72
C ARG A 47 -0.40 -16.38 4.47
N GLU A 48 0.38 -17.45 4.30
CA GLU A 48 1.81 -17.37 3.98
C GLU A 48 2.09 -16.60 2.68
N GLU A 49 1.30 -16.83 1.63
CA GLU A 49 1.39 -16.04 0.39
C GLU A 49 1.10 -14.54 0.62
N LEU A 50 0.09 -14.21 1.42
CA LEU A 50 -0.25 -12.83 1.76
C LEU A 50 0.86 -12.16 2.58
N VAL A 51 1.50 -12.89 3.50
CA VAL A 51 2.67 -12.39 4.26
C VAL A 51 3.85 -12.13 3.32
N ARG A 52 4.13 -13.03 2.36
CA ARG A 52 5.18 -12.78 1.35
C ARG A 52 4.89 -11.54 0.51
N LEU A 53 3.64 -11.36 0.07
CA LEU A 53 3.22 -10.18 -0.68
C LEU A 53 3.33 -8.91 0.16
N LEU A 54 2.98 -8.97 1.44
CA LEU A 54 3.15 -7.86 2.38
C LEU A 54 4.63 -7.47 2.47
N ASN A 55 5.53 -8.42 2.70
CA ASN A 55 6.97 -8.17 2.79
C ASN A 55 7.54 -7.55 1.51
N GLN A 56 7.11 -8.02 0.34
CA GLN A 56 7.48 -7.40 -0.94
C GLN A 56 7.03 -5.94 -1.01
N LYS A 57 5.81 -5.62 -0.57
CA LYS A 57 5.29 -4.24 -0.58
C LYS A 57 6.03 -3.35 0.41
N LEU A 58 6.38 -3.85 1.59
CA LEU A 58 7.16 -3.12 2.59
C LEU A 58 8.56 -2.79 2.06
N GLU A 59 9.22 -3.75 1.41
CA GLU A 59 10.55 -3.53 0.82
C GLU A 59 10.50 -2.49 -0.30
N VAL A 60 9.51 -2.58 -1.21
CA VAL A 60 9.30 -1.57 -2.25
C VAL A 60 9.11 -0.17 -1.63
N ALA A 61 8.31 -0.05 -0.57
CA ALA A 61 8.09 1.22 0.11
C ALA A 61 9.39 1.80 0.69
N LYS A 62 10.22 0.96 1.35
CA LYS A 62 11.53 1.38 1.89
C LYS A 62 12.49 1.82 0.79
N ILE A 63 12.56 1.08 -0.31
CA ILE A 63 13.37 1.45 -1.47
C ILE A 63 12.90 2.79 -2.07
N THR A 64 11.59 2.98 -2.22
CA THR A 64 11.03 4.24 -2.71
C THR A 64 11.39 5.41 -1.78
N MET A 65 11.28 5.24 -0.46
CA MET A 65 11.68 6.27 0.52
C MET A 65 13.16 6.63 0.41
N LYS A 66 14.03 5.62 0.24
CA LYS A 66 15.46 5.84 0.02
C LYS A 66 15.71 6.66 -1.25
N ASN A 67 15.06 6.31 -2.36
CA ASN A 67 15.24 7.02 -3.64
C ASN A 67 14.77 8.47 -3.55
N ILE A 68 13.60 8.73 -2.94
CA ILE A 68 13.09 10.08 -2.72
C ILE A 68 14.07 10.91 -1.88
N ARG A 69 14.62 10.33 -0.81
CA ARG A 69 15.65 10.99 0.00
C ARG A 69 16.88 11.36 -0.83
N GLU A 70 17.36 10.45 -1.67
CA GLU A 70 18.53 10.69 -2.52
C GLU A 70 18.27 11.81 -3.55
N GLU A 71 17.09 11.84 -4.16
CA GLU A 71 16.66 12.92 -5.06
C GLU A 71 16.61 14.27 -4.34
N LEU A 72 15.97 14.34 -3.17
CA LEU A 72 15.88 15.57 -2.38
C LEU A 72 17.26 16.09 -1.93
N LEU A 73 18.17 15.18 -1.54
CA LEU A 73 19.53 15.55 -1.15
C LEU A 73 20.34 16.07 -2.34
N LYS A 74 20.14 15.49 -3.53
CA LYS A 74 20.76 15.97 -4.76
C LYS A 74 20.26 17.38 -5.10
N ASP A 75 18.95 17.61 -5.05
CA ASP A 75 18.34 18.91 -5.31
C ASP A 75 18.82 19.98 -4.32
N LEU A 76 18.95 19.65 -3.03
CA LEU A 76 19.51 20.54 -2.02
C LEU A 76 20.96 20.90 -2.33
N LYS A 77 21.77 19.92 -2.75
CA LYS A 77 23.17 20.17 -3.11
C LYS A 77 23.28 21.07 -4.33
N GLU A 78 22.43 20.88 -5.34
CA GLU A 78 22.37 21.76 -6.50
C GLU A 78 21.95 23.19 -6.12
N LYS A 79 20.94 23.35 -5.26
CA LYS A 79 20.53 24.67 -4.75
C LYS A 79 21.64 25.37 -3.96
N LYS A 80 22.42 24.63 -3.16
CA LYS A 80 23.59 25.17 -2.45
C LYS A 80 24.66 25.65 -3.44
N ASN A 81 24.97 24.85 -4.46
CA ASN A 81 25.97 25.21 -5.48
C ASN A 81 25.54 26.42 -6.32
N GLN A 82 24.23 26.63 -6.49
CA GLN A 82 23.66 27.80 -7.16
C GLN A 82 23.52 29.01 -6.22
N SER A 83 24.02 28.93 -4.98
CA SER A 83 23.89 29.96 -3.94
C SER A 83 22.43 30.38 -3.67
N LYS A 84 21.46 29.49 -3.90
CA LYS A 84 20.04 29.73 -3.64
C LYS A 84 19.64 29.52 -2.18
N ILE A 85 20.49 28.82 -1.42
CA ILE A 85 20.33 28.54 0.01
C ILE A 85 21.67 28.73 0.72
N SER A 86 21.64 29.10 1.99
CA SER A 86 22.85 29.22 2.80
C SER A 86 23.40 27.84 3.21
N GLU A 87 24.64 27.82 3.73
CA GLU A 87 25.23 26.60 4.27
C GLU A 87 24.47 26.08 5.49
N ASP A 88 24.02 26.97 6.37
CA ASP A 88 23.22 26.64 7.54
C ASP A 88 21.86 26.04 7.13
N ASP A 89 21.16 26.67 6.17
CA ASP A 89 19.88 26.16 5.66
C ASP A 89 20.03 24.78 5.02
N TYR A 90 21.13 24.54 4.31
CA TYR A 90 21.42 23.23 3.73
C TYR A 90 21.56 22.15 4.81
N PHE A 91 22.31 22.41 5.88
CA PHE A 91 22.47 21.45 6.98
C PHE A 91 21.18 21.23 7.76
N LEU A 92 20.39 22.29 7.98
CA LEU A 92 19.07 22.17 8.61
C LEU A 92 18.12 21.31 7.76
N ALA A 93 17.99 21.60 6.47
CA ALA A 93 17.12 20.86 5.56
C ALA A 93 17.53 19.38 5.46
N GLN A 94 18.83 19.07 5.42
CA GLN A 94 19.29 17.68 5.46
C GLN A 94 18.84 16.94 6.73
N LYS A 95 18.94 17.60 7.89
CA LYS A 95 18.53 17.02 9.17
C LYS A 95 17.02 16.79 9.22
N GLU A 96 16.23 17.71 8.68
CA GLU A 96 14.78 17.57 8.60
C GLU A 96 14.35 16.45 7.66
N ILE A 97 14.96 16.35 6.48
CA ILE A 97 14.72 15.25 5.54
C ILE A 97 15.03 13.91 6.21
N GLN A 98 16.17 13.80 6.90
CA GLN A 98 16.53 12.55 7.57
C GLN A 98 15.52 12.18 8.65
N LYS A 99 15.09 13.14 9.48
CA LYS A 99 14.05 12.91 10.50
C LYS A 99 12.74 12.40 9.88
N LEU A 100 12.28 13.03 8.80
CA LEU A 100 11.06 12.61 8.11
C LEU A 100 11.19 11.20 7.56
N VAL A 101 12.32 10.88 6.92
CA VAL A 101 12.55 9.53 6.39
C VAL A 101 12.57 8.48 7.51
N ASP A 102 13.21 8.78 8.64
CA ASP A 102 13.25 7.89 9.80
C ASP A 102 11.85 7.67 10.40
N GLU A 103 11.01 8.72 10.44
CA GLU A 103 9.62 8.64 10.89
C GLU A 103 8.79 7.74 9.95
N TYR A 104 8.86 7.97 8.64
CA TYR A 104 8.15 7.15 7.67
C TYR A 104 8.63 5.69 7.66
N HIS A 105 9.93 5.44 7.87
CA HIS A 105 10.45 4.08 8.04
C HIS A 105 9.79 3.37 9.22
N ARG A 106 9.70 4.04 10.38
CA ARG A 106 9.01 3.47 11.56
C ARG A 106 7.53 3.21 11.26
N MET A 107 6.84 4.14 10.62
CA MET A 107 5.44 3.96 10.24
C MET A 107 5.23 2.79 9.28
N ILE A 108 6.17 2.56 8.35
CA ILE A 108 6.14 1.42 7.42
C ILE A 108 6.28 0.11 8.21
N ASP A 109 7.24 0.05 9.14
CA ASP A 109 7.48 -1.12 9.97
C ASP A 109 6.26 -1.43 10.87
N GLU A 110 5.74 -0.44 11.59
CA GLU A 110 4.55 -0.58 12.45
C GLU A 110 3.33 -1.08 11.66
N LYS A 111 3.04 -0.48 10.50
CA LYS A 111 1.94 -0.92 9.63
C LYS A 111 2.17 -2.32 9.07
N GLY A 112 3.42 -2.68 8.81
CA GLY A 112 3.81 -4.02 8.39
C GLY A 112 3.48 -5.05 9.46
N GLU A 113 3.94 -4.82 10.69
CA GLU A 113 3.70 -5.71 11.84
C GLU A 113 2.20 -5.86 12.15
N ASP A 114 1.47 -4.75 12.19
CA ASP A 114 0.02 -4.76 12.40
C ASP A 114 -0.69 -5.58 11.34
N LYS A 115 -0.28 -5.44 10.07
CA LYS A 115 -0.91 -6.15 8.97
C LYS A 115 -0.55 -7.62 8.95
N GLU A 116 0.70 -7.98 9.26
CA GLU A 116 1.15 -9.37 9.36
C GLU A 116 0.41 -10.10 10.49
N LYS A 117 0.31 -9.45 11.67
CA LYS A 117 -0.46 -9.96 12.80
C LYS A 117 -1.93 -10.16 12.43
N ASN A 118 -2.52 -9.18 11.75
CA ASN A 118 -3.88 -9.30 11.25
C ASN A 118 -4.01 -10.51 10.33
N ILE A 119 -3.16 -10.65 9.30
CA ILE A 119 -3.19 -11.77 8.33
C ILE A 119 -3.09 -13.13 9.03
N ARG A 120 -2.29 -13.28 10.08
CA ARG A 120 -2.16 -14.53 10.83
C ARG A 120 -3.36 -14.85 11.74
N MET A 121 -4.12 -13.83 12.17
CA MET A 121 -5.25 -13.98 13.09
C MET A 121 -6.61 -14.22 12.41
N ILE A 122 -6.78 -13.78 11.15
CA ILE A 122 -7.92 -14.11 10.28
C ILE A 122 -7.73 -15.50 9.72
#